data_AF-A0A388RYZ8-F1
#
_entry.id   AF-A0A388RYZ8-F1
#
_cell.length_a   1.000
_cell.length_b   1.000
_cell.length_c   1.000
_cell.angle_alpha   90.00
_cell.angle_beta   90.00
_cell.angle_gamma   90.00
#
_symmetry.space_group_name_H-M   'P 1'
#
loop_
_entity.id
_entity.type
_entity.pdbx_description
1 polymer ?
#
loop_
_entity_poly.entity_id
_entity_poly.type
_entity_poly.pdbx_seq_one_letter_code
_entity_poly.pdbx_strand_id
1 'polypeptide(L)'
;MTGNSTYSGGTTISAGTLQLGDGGTIGSITGNVTDNGMLAFNRADTVIFGGVISGTGTLAQLGAGTTIFTADNTYSGDTTISAGTLQLGNGGTGGSIAGNVADNGTLLFNRSDALTFDGVVSGTGAGTGRYMPPGTGDRVP
;
A
#
# COMPACT_ATOMS: atom_id res chain seq x y z
N MET A 1 27.87 -2.48 25.82
CA MET A 1 27.92 -2.91 24.41
C MET A 1 27.30 -1.79 23.59
N THR A 2 28.13 -1.19 22.73
CA THR A 2 27.81 -0.10 21.81
C THR A 2 27.33 -0.69 20.50
N GLY A 3 26.22 -0.19 19.97
CA GLY A 3 25.77 -0.56 18.64
C GLY A 3 24.32 -0.17 18.47
N ASN A 4 24.07 1.07 18.04
CA ASN A 4 22.83 1.39 17.36
C ASN A 4 22.70 0.38 16.22
N SER A 5 21.80 -0.59 16.34
CA SER A 5 21.51 -1.52 15.25
C SER A 5 20.67 -0.75 14.23
N THR A 6 21.34 -0.06 13.31
CA THR A 6 20.75 0.37 12.05
C THR A 6 20.46 -0.87 11.21
N TYR A 7 19.41 -1.62 11.57
CA TYR A 7 18.90 -2.69 10.72
C TYR A 7 18.26 -2.03 9.49
N SER A 8 19.08 -1.78 8.47
CA SER A 8 18.65 -1.42 7.11
C SER A 8 18.33 -2.67 6.27
N GLY A 9 18.44 -3.86 6.86
CA GLY A 9 18.10 -5.12 6.20
C GLY A 9 16.62 -5.15 5.83
N GLY A 10 16.32 -5.53 4.59
CA GLY A 10 14.95 -5.78 4.18
C GLY A 10 14.36 -6.99 4.90
N THR A 11 13.03 -7.13 4.83
CA THR A 11 12.31 -8.31 5.30
C THR A 11 12.10 -9.28 4.14
N THR A 12 12.26 -10.59 4.35
CA THR A 12 11.88 -11.61 3.36
C THR A 12 10.82 -12.53 3.94
N ILE A 13 9.65 -12.58 3.30
CA ILE A 13 8.58 -13.52 3.60
C ILE A 13 8.70 -14.63 2.56
N SER A 14 9.28 -15.77 2.94
CA SER A 14 9.46 -16.88 2.00
C SER A 14 8.17 -17.65 1.74
N ALA A 15 7.28 -17.71 2.74
CA ALA A 15 5.95 -18.31 2.70
C ALA A 15 5.16 -17.88 3.96
N GLY A 16 3.86 -18.19 3.99
CA GLY A 16 3.00 -17.88 5.14
C GLY A 16 2.65 -16.40 5.24
N THR A 17 2.20 -15.96 6.42
CA THR A 17 1.75 -14.58 6.66
C THR A 17 2.67 -13.88 7.65
N LEU A 18 3.18 -12.70 7.28
CA LEU A 18 3.70 -11.73 8.22
C LEU A 18 2.61 -10.69 8.49
N GLN A 19 2.09 -10.66 9.71
CA GLN A 19 1.10 -9.68 10.13
C GLN A 19 1.74 -8.60 11.01
N LEU A 20 1.50 -7.35 10.67
CA LEU A 20 1.90 -6.18 11.44
C LEU A 20 0.71 -5.71 12.27
N GLY A 21 0.81 -5.95 13.58
CA GLY A 21 -0.24 -5.66 14.54
C GLY A 21 -1.34 -6.73 14.63
N ASP A 22 -2.28 -6.48 15.52
CA ASP A 22 -3.39 -7.36 15.90
C ASP A 22 -4.71 -6.58 16.02
N GLY A 23 -4.80 -5.43 15.33
CA GLY A 23 -5.89 -4.47 15.45
C GLY A 23 -5.61 -3.37 16.49
N GLY A 24 -4.47 -3.44 17.20
CA GLY A 24 -4.05 -2.41 18.15
C GLY A 24 -3.19 -1.29 17.54
N THR A 25 -2.40 -0.66 18.42
CA THR A 25 -1.31 0.35 18.27
C THR A 25 0.08 -0.07 17.77
N ILE A 26 0.38 -1.36 17.88
CA ILE A 26 1.75 -1.86 17.93
C ILE A 26 2.02 -2.81 16.76
N GLY A 27 3.26 -2.80 16.27
CA GLY A 27 3.72 -3.66 15.18
C GLY A 27 4.11 -2.85 13.96
N SER A 28 5.38 -2.94 13.57
CA SER A 28 5.91 -2.27 12.38
C SER A 28 7.16 -2.99 11.89
N ILE A 29 7.47 -2.78 10.62
CA ILE A 29 8.75 -3.13 10.00
C ILE A 29 9.25 -1.91 9.24
N THR A 30 10.56 -1.86 9.01
CA THR A 30 11.21 -0.81 8.23
C THR A 30 12.05 -1.43 7.12
N GLY A 31 12.24 -0.70 6.02
CA GLY A 31 13.01 -1.17 4.87
C GLY A 31 12.17 -1.96 3.86
N ASN A 32 12.82 -2.40 2.79
CA ASN A 32 12.16 -3.13 1.70
C ASN A 32 11.65 -4.51 2.15
N VAL A 33 10.64 -5.03 1.47
CA VAL A 33 10.08 -6.36 1.72
C VAL A 33 10.11 -7.16 0.42
N THR A 34 10.72 -8.34 0.46
CA THR A 34 10.51 -9.36 -0.58
C THR A 34 9.46 -10.34 -0.06
N ASP A 35 8.23 -10.23 -0.54
CA ASP A 35 7.09 -11.04 -0.15
C ASP A 35 6.79 -12.13 -1.19
N ASN A 36 6.84 -13.39 -0.76
CA ASN A 36 6.39 -14.57 -1.50
C ASN A 36 5.29 -15.35 -0.75
N GLY A 37 4.69 -14.73 0.28
CA GLY A 37 3.57 -15.26 1.02
C GLY A 37 2.46 -14.21 1.11
N MET A 38 2.24 -13.68 2.31
CA MET A 38 1.32 -12.59 2.56
C MET A 38 1.91 -11.59 3.54
N LEU A 39 1.91 -10.32 3.17
CA LEU A 39 2.12 -9.21 4.10
C LEU A 39 0.77 -8.60 4.51
N ALA A 40 0.45 -8.67 5.80
CA ALA A 40 -0.81 -8.16 6.34
C ALA A 40 -0.59 -6.98 7.28
N PHE A 41 -1.30 -5.87 7.05
CA PHE A 41 -1.37 -4.73 7.94
C PHE A 41 -2.65 -4.82 8.77
N ASN A 42 -2.54 -5.08 10.07
CA ASN A 42 -3.66 -5.07 11.00
C ASN A 42 -3.44 -4.00 12.08
N ARG A 43 -3.45 -2.74 11.61
CA ARG A 43 -3.18 -1.54 12.39
C ARG A 43 -4.46 -0.71 12.56
N ALA A 44 -4.76 -0.22 13.75
CA ALA A 44 -5.90 0.68 13.96
C ALA A 44 -5.56 2.18 13.80
N ASP A 45 -4.29 2.54 13.71
CA ASP A 45 -3.79 3.89 13.50
C ASP A 45 -3.29 4.11 12.07
N THR A 46 -2.74 5.30 11.82
CA THR A 46 -2.09 5.62 10.55
C THR A 46 -0.63 5.19 10.58
N VAL A 47 -0.21 4.38 9.61
CA VAL A 47 1.17 3.95 9.42
C VAL A 47 1.66 4.35 8.04
N ILE A 48 2.79 5.04 7.99
CA ILE A 48 3.52 5.31 6.74
C ILE A 48 4.54 4.19 6.53
N PHE A 49 4.42 3.49 5.42
CA PHE A 49 5.37 2.46 5.01
C PHE A 49 6.07 2.87 3.72
N GLY A 50 7.37 3.17 3.84
CA GLY A 50 8.19 3.69 2.75
C GLY A 50 9.13 2.66 2.10
N GLY A 51 9.05 1.39 2.48
CA GLY A 51 9.81 0.32 1.83
C GLY A 51 9.16 -0.14 0.53
N VAL A 52 9.97 -0.55 -0.45
CA VAL A 52 9.46 -1.23 -1.65
C VAL A 52 9.07 -2.65 -1.27
N ILE A 53 7.83 -3.04 -1.57
CA ILE A 53 7.36 -4.43 -1.52
C ILE A 53 7.51 -5.03 -2.90
N SER A 54 8.22 -6.16 -3.01
CA SER A 54 8.46 -6.91 -4.24
C SER A 54 8.18 -8.40 -4.04
N GLY A 55 8.19 -9.19 -5.12
CA GLY A 55 7.99 -10.64 -5.05
C GLY A 55 6.65 -11.08 -5.61
N THR A 56 6.20 -12.28 -5.21
CA THR A 56 4.99 -12.93 -5.76
C THR A 56 3.84 -13.03 -4.77
N GLY A 57 4.06 -12.57 -3.54
CA GLY A 57 3.10 -12.61 -2.45
C GLY A 57 1.96 -11.62 -2.59
N THR A 58 1.06 -11.67 -1.62
CA THR A 58 -0.19 -10.90 -1.58
C THR A 58 -0.17 -9.88 -0.45
N LEU A 59 -0.90 -8.79 -0.64
CA LEU A 59 -1.05 -7.76 0.38
C LEU A 59 -2.45 -7.80 1.00
N ALA A 60 -2.53 -7.66 2.33
CA ALA A 60 -3.81 -7.52 3.03
C ALA A 60 -3.82 -6.28 3.94
N GLN A 61 -4.77 -5.36 3.71
CA GLN A 61 -5.17 -4.36 4.70
C GLN A 61 -6.33 -4.92 5.52
N LEU A 62 -6.06 -5.24 6.78
CA LEU A 62 -7.02 -5.87 7.70
C LEU A 62 -7.50 -4.91 8.79
N GLY A 63 -6.66 -3.93 9.16
CA GLY A 63 -6.95 -3.02 10.27
C GLY A 63 -7.91 -1.91 9.87
N ALA A 64 -8.58 -1.31 10.86
CA ALA A 64 -9.47 -0.18 10.65
C ALA A 64 -8.73 1.15 10.37
N GLY A 65 -7.40 1.17 10.56
CA GLY A 65 -6.57 2.35 10.36
C GLY A 65 -6.23 2.64 8.90
N THR A 66 -5.17 3.41 8.70
CA THR A 66 -4.71 3.82 7.37
C THR A 66 -3.27 3.37 7.15
N THR A 67 -3.03 2.59 6.11
CA THR A 67 -1.66 2.31 5.65
C THR A 67 -1.36 3.20 4.46
N ILE A 68 -0.30 4.00 4.55
CA ILE A 68 0.15 4.91 3.51
C ILE A 68 1.43 4.35 2.88
N PHE A 69 1.36 4.00 1.60
CA PHE A 69 2.54 3.62 0.83
C PHE A 69 3.13 4.81 0.09
N THR A 70 4.40 5.10 0.37
CA THR A 70 5.13 6.19 -0.31
C THR A 70 6.13 5.69 -1.34
N ALA A 71 6.42 4.38 -1.34
CA ALA A 71 7.25 3.73 -2.34
C ALA A 71 6.41 3.07 -3.43
N ASP A 72 7.00 2.95 -4.62
CA ASP A 72 6.38 2.21 -5.72
C ASP A 72 6.63 0.71 -5.56
N ASN A 73 5.56 -0.04 -5.31
CA ASN A 73 5.63 -1.47 -5.06
C ASN A 73 5.61 -2.27 -6.37
N THR A 74 6.29 -3.41 -6.38
CA THR A 74 6.52 -4.25 -7.57
C THR A 74 6.16 -5.71 -7.36
N TYR A 75 5.47 -6.05 -6.26
CA TYR A 75 4.93 -7.40 -6.08
C TYR A 75 3.86 -7.69 -7.13
N SER A 76 3.70 -8.95 -7.52
CA SER A 76 2.78 -9.34 -8.59
C SER A 76 1.46 -9.94 -8.10
N GLY A 77 1.34 -10.29 -6.82
CA GLY A 77 0.10 -10.80 -6.26
C GLY A 77 -0.96 -9.73 -6.04
N ASP A 78 -2.18 -10.16 -5.76
CA ASP A 78 -3.33 -9.27 -5.56
C ASP A 78 -3.28 -8.56 -4.19
N THR A 79 -4.02 -7.46 -4.12
CA THR A 79 -4.28 -6.71 -2.89
C THR A 79 -5.69 -6.95 -2.39
N THR A 80 -5.85 -7.22 -1.10
CA THR A 80 -7.16 -7.25 -0.42
C THR A 80 -7.24 -6.14 0.61
N ILE A 81 -8.29 -5.32 0.55
CA ILE A 81 -8.63 -4.32 1.56
C ILE A 81 -9.90 -4.79 2.26
N SER A 82 -9.73 -5.40 3.43
CA SER A 82 -10.86 -5.92 4.22
C SER A 82 -11.51 -4.84 5.08
N ALA A 83 -10.73 -3.87 5.56
CA ALA A 83 -11.20 -2.75 6.36
C ALA A 83 -10.25 -1.54 6.23
N GLY A 84 -10.66 -0.40 6.79
CA GLY A 84 -9.80 0.79 6.87
C GLY A 84 -9.46 1.39 5.51
N THR A 85 -8.28 2.00 5.41
CA THR A 85 -7.80 2.69 4.21
C THR A 85 -6.42 2.18 3.79
N LEU A 86 -6.27 1.86 2.50
CA LEU A 86 -4.97 1.76 1.85
C LEU A 86 -4.77 3.01 0.99
N GLN A 87 -3.80 3.84 1.36
CA GLN A 87 -3.48 5.08 0.65
C GLN A 87 -2.19 4.92 -0.16
N LEU A 88 -2.26 5.25 -1.44
CA LEU A 88 -1.12 5.29 -2.35
C LEU A 88 -0.65 6.73 -2.51
N GLY A 89 0.57 6.99 -2.09
CA GLY A 89 1.19 8.31 -2.07
C GLY A 89 0.83 9.13 -0.84
N ASN A 90 1.57 10.22 -0.65
CA ASN A 90 1.35 11.20 0.41
C ASN A 90 1.53 12.63 -0.14
N GLY A 91 0.89 12.91 -1.28
CA GLY A 91 0.98 14.18 -2.00
C GLY A 91 2.22 14.34 -2.89
N GLY A 92 2.99 13.27 -3.11
CA GLY A 92 4.13 13.22 -4.03
C GLY A 92 3.86 12.34 -5.26
N THR A 93 4.92 11.98 -5.97
CA THR A 93 4.89 11.11 -7.17
C THR A 93 5.33 9.67 -6.88
N GLY A 94 5.37 9.27 -5.63
CA GLY A 94 5.68 7.90 -5.21
C GLY A 94 4.47 7.29 -4.53
N GLY A 95 4.38 5.95 -4.53
CA GLY A 95 3.28 5.22 -3.94
C GLY A 95 2.43 4.56 -5.01
N SER A 96 2.56 3.25 -5.14
CA SER A 96 1.75 2.45 -6.06
C SER A 96 1.66 1.01 -5.54
N ILE A 97 0.69 0.28 -6.05
CA ILE A 97 0.54 -1.17 -5.90
C ILE A 97 0.37 -1.78 -7.29
N ALA A 98 0.50 -3.10 -7.37
CA ALA A 98 0.25 -3.88 -8.58
C ALA A 98 -0.75 -5.01 -8.27
N GLY A 99 -1.20 -5.70 -9.32
CA GLY A 99 -2.23 -6.74 -9.21
C GLY A 99 -3.65 -6.18 -9.12
N ASN A 100 -4.64 -7.07 -8.97
CA ASN A 100 -6.03 -6.66 -8.77
C ASN A 100 -6.25 -6.24 -7.32
N VAL A 101 -7.33 -5.49 -7.08
CA VAL A 101 -7.74 -5.06 -5.74
C VAL A 101 -9.15 -5.58 -5.44
N ALA A 102 -9.28 -6.35 -4.37
CA ALA A 102 -10.55 -6.62 -3.71
C ALA A 102 -10.74 -5.59 -2.59
N ASP A 103 -11.49 -4.53 -2.83
CA ASP A 103 -11.72 -3.41 -1.92
C ASP A 103 -13.09 -3.51 -1.22
N ASN A 104 -13.07 -3.77 0.09
CA ASN A 104 -14.22 -3.68 0.99
C ASN A 104 -14.08 -2.54 2.02
N GLY A 105 -13.01 -1.74 1.90
CA GLY A 105 -12.74 -0.58 2.75
C GLY A 105 -12.62 0.67 1.89
N THR A 106 -11.41 1.21 1.80
CA THR A 106 -11.10 2.36 0.94
C THR A 106 -9.71 2.22 0.32
N LEU A 107 -9.65 2.15 -1.01
CA LEU A 107 -8.44 2.46 -1.77
C LEU A 107 -8.38 3.97 -2.11
N LEU A 108 -7.39 4.66 -1.58
CA LEU A 108 -7.19 6.11 -1.78
C LEU A 108 -5.92 6.38 -2.58
N PHE A 109 -6.01 7.19 -3.63
CA PHE A 109 -4.86 7.69 -4.37
C PHE A 109 -4.60 9.15 -3.97
N ASN A 110 -3.49 9.40 -3.28
CA ASN A 110 -3.03 10.73 -2.87
C ASN A 110 -1.66 11.03 -3.51
N ARG A 111 -1.68 11.23 -4.83
CA ARG A 111 -0.51 11.52 -5.65
C ARG A 111 -0.65 12.88 -6.33
N SER A 112 0.48 13.54 -6.57
CA SER A 112 0.53 14.81 -7.30
C SER A 112 0.52 14.65 -8.82
N ASP A 113 0.76 13.44 -9.31
CA ASP A 113 0.75 13.06 -10.72
C ASP A 113 -0.34 12.03 -11.02
N ALA A 114 -0.64 11.87 -12.31
CA ALA A 114 -1.55 10.81 -12.76
C ALA A 114 -0.86 9.45 -12.67
N LEU A 115 -1.47 8.50 -11.95
CA LEU A 115 -1.06 7.10 -11.95
C LEU A 115 -2.05 6.30 -12.82
N THR A 116 -1.53 5.55 -13.78
CA THR A 116 -2.32 4.53 -14.46
C THR A 116 -2.27 3.27 -13.62
N PHE A 117 -3.43 2.83 -13.13
CA PHE A 117 -3.56 1.58 -12.39
C PHE A 117 -4.29 0.57 -13.28
N ASP A 118 -3.55 -0.45 -13.74
CA ASP A 118 -4.05 -1.44 -14.70
C ASP A 118 -4.87 -2.58 -14.03
N GLY A 119 -4.79 -2.69 -12.71
CA GLY A 119 -5.51 -3.71 -11.94
C GLY A 119 -7.02 -3.48 -11.91
N VAL A 120 -7.79 -4.57 -11.85
CA VAL A 120 -9.24 -4.47 -11.63
C VAL A 120 -9.49 -4.17 -10.15
N VAL A 121 -10.25 -3.12 -9.87
CA VAL A 121 -10.79 -2.86 -8.52
C VAL A 121 -12.20 -3.44 -8.45
N SER A 122 -12.42 -4.31 -7.47
CA SER A 122 -13.68 -5.01 -7.20
C SER A 122 -14.08 -4.86 -5.73
N GLY A 123 -15.27 -5.30 -5.34
CA GLY A 123 -15.73 -5.31 -3.95
C GLY A 123 -16.77 -4.23 -3.64
N THR A 124 -17.08 -4.05 -2.36
CA THR A 124 -18.12 -3.11 -1.89
C THR A 124 -17.58 -1.77 -1.42
N GLY A 125 -16.26 -1.58 -1.40
CA GLY A 125 -15.58 -0.35 -1.01
C GLY A 125 -15.87 0.79 -1.98
N ALA A 126 -15.74 2.04 -1.49
CA ALA A 126 -16.15 3.23 -2.23
C ALA A 126 -15.16 3.69 -3.34
N GLY A 127 -14.14 2.89 -3.67
CA GLY A 127 -13.01 3.30 -4.51
C GLY A 127 -13.18 3.05 -6.00
N THR A 128 -13.95 3.87 -6.72
CA THR A 128 -13.69 4.06 -8.17
C THR A 128 -13.38 5.53 -8.46
N GLY A 129 -12.24 6.00 -7.97
CA GLY A 129 -11.70 7.32 -8.33
C GLY A 129 -10.95 7.23 -9.66
N ARG A 130 -11.62 7.42 -10.79
CA ARG A 130 -10.90 7.90 -11.99
C ARG A 130 -10.48 9.33 -11.70
N TYR A 131 -9.18 9.56 -11.49
CA TYR A 131 -8.66 10.92 -11.52
C TYR A 131 -8.77 11.42 -12.97
N MET A 132 -9.80 12.24 -13.25
CA MET A 132 -9.74 13.16 -14.37
C MET A 132 -8.95 14.38 -13.89
N PRO A 133 -7.79 14.72 -14.48
CA PRO A 133 -7.11 15.95 -14.15
C PRO A 133 -8.04 17.15 -14.42
N PRO A 134 -7.98 18.23 -13.63
CA PRO A 134 -8.67 19.46 -13.98
C PRO A 134 -8.20 19.88 -15.37
N GLY A 135 -9.16 20.06 -16.29
CA GLY A 135 -8.88 20.32 -17.69
C GLY A 135 -7.86 21.44 -17.85
N THR A 136 -6.76 21.14 -18.53
CA THR A 136 -6.03 22.17 -19.26
C THR A 136 -7.00 22.66 -20.31
N GLY A 137 -7.72 23.74 -19.97
CA GLY A 137 -8.40 24.55 -20.97
C GLY A 137 -7.35 25.04 -21.93
N ASP A 138 -7.12 24.28 -23.00
CA ASP A 138 -6.46 24.79 -24.18
C ASP A 138 -7.33 25.93 -24.68
N ARG A 139 -6.79 27.14 -24.50
CA ARG A 139 -7.22 28.32 -25.24
C ARG A 139 -7.04 27.99 -26.72
N VAL A 140 -8.05 28.35 -27.52
CA VAL A 140 -7.99 29.04 -28.83
C VAL A 140 -9.15 28.53 -29.73
N PRO A 141 -9.83 29.39 -30.50
CA PRO A 141 -9.52 30.80 -30.80
C PRO A 141 -10.34 31.83 -30.03
#